data_AF-A0A3Q1B3S9-F1
#
_entry.id   AF-A0A3Q1B3S9-F1
#
_cell.length_a   1.000
_cell.length_b   1.000
_cell.length_c   1.000
_cell.angle_alpha   90.00
_cell.angle_beta   90.00
_cell.angle_gamma   90.00
#
_symmetry.space_group_name_H-M   'P 1'
#
loop_
_entity.id
_entity.type
_entity.pdbx_description
1 polymer ?
#
loop_
_entity_poly.entity_id
_entity_poly.type
_entity_poly.pdbx_seq_one_letter_code
_entity_poly.pdbx_strand_id
1 'polypeptide(L)'
;MDLFGRGELGLLGGGEGLRDDVGVSGISWTANRLPDDMYPASGLALAAAYHDIKTRLASLERENSSIKRKLKHYEVKFPMISEFGEERILCCSCEPIIKDTSVIQSETTNLQQRINSLTQELQKSKEREERLEEVIQAYEKIHLEKSNPVSGRKQDELLHANINEKKIIFTVKLLMSTFSTFLGNL
;
A
#
# COMPACT_ATOMS: atom_id res chain seq x y z
N MET A 1 -17.58 -17.52 26.53
CA MET A 1 -17.25 -17.26 27.94
C MET A 1 -17.15 -15.75 28.07
N ASP A 2 -18.28 -15.11 28.35
CA ASP A 2 -18.38 -13.65 28.49
C ASP A 2 -18.26 -13.31 29.96
N LEU A 3 -17.13 -12.74 30.33
CA LEU A 3 -16.86 -12.26 31.67
C LEU A 3 -16.35 -10.83 31.52
N PHE A 4 -17.23 -9.85 31.76
CA PHE A 4 -16.99 -8.59 32.49
C PHE A 4 -18.08 -7.57 32.15
N GLY A 5 -18.91 -7.26 33.15
CA GLY A 5 -19.11 -5.85 33.53
C GLY A 5 -20.26 -5.05 32.92
N ARG A 6 -21.50 -5.57 32.92
CA ARG A 6 -22.69 -4.69 32.92
C ARG A 6 -22.94 -4.22 34.37
N GLY A 7 -22.18 -3.22 34.79
CA GLY A 7 -22.41 -2.46 36.02
C GLY A 7 -22.73 -1.02 35.63
N GLU A 8 -23.99 -0.77 35.32
CA GLU A 8 -24.53 0.57 35.04
C GLU A 8 -24.51 1.40 36.34
N LEU A 9 -23.50 2.26 36.52
CA LEU A 9 -23.55 3.32 37.51
C LEU A 9 -24.43 4.44 36.96
N GLY A 10 -25.72 4.34 37.29
CA GLY A 10 -26.71 5.38 37.05
C GLY A 10 -26.25 6.71 37.64
N LEU A 11 -26.08 7.69 36.75
CA LEU A 11 -25.88 9.08 37.12
C LEU A 11 -27.13 9.61 37.82
N LEU A 12 -26.88 10.25 38.95
CA LEU A 12 -27.81 11.03 39.76
C LEU A 12 -28.69 11.92 38.87
N GLY A 13 -29.99 11.67 38.92
CA GLY A 13 -31.00 12.47 38.24
C GLY A 13 -32.25 12.61 39.09
N GLY A 14 -32.39 13.77 39.72
CA GLY A 14 -33.69 14.42 39.91
C GLY A 14 -34.51 14.07 41.14
N GLY A 15 -34.55 15.03 42.07
CA GLY A 15 -35.82 15.63 42.45
C GLY A 15 -36.56 15.06 43.68
N GLU A 16 -36.95 16.01 44.54
CA GLU A 16 -38.23 16.01 45.26
C GLU A 16 -38.24 15.44 46.69
N GLY A 17 -38.75 16.25 47.62
CA GLY A 17 -39.44 15.73 48.80
C GLY A 17 -38.71 15.84 50.13
N LEU A 18 -38.97 16.95 50.83
CA LEU A 18 -39.01 17.04 52.28
C LEU A 18 -39.62 15.78 52.92
N ARG A 19 -38.84 15.08 53.75
CA ARG A 19 -39.38 14.33 54.90
C ARG A 19 -38.28 14.04 55.90
N ASP A 20 -38.45 14.66 57.06
CA ASP A 20 -37.76 14.33 58.29
C ASP A 20 -38.09 12.90 58.74
N ASP A 21 -37.17 12.37 59.55
CA ASP A 21 -37.33 11.25 60.48
C ASP A 21 -37.29 9.83 59.90
N VAL A 22 -36.08 9.27 59.82
CA VAL A 22 -35.81 7.87 60.20
C VAL A 22 -34.42 7.82 60.85
N GLY A 23 -34.41 7.61 62.16
CA GLY A 23 -33.19 7.40 62.93
C GLY A 23 -32.43 6.15 62.48
N VAL A 24 -31.18 6.34 62.06
CA VAL A 24 -30.17 5.29 62.12
C VAL A 24 -29.51 5.39 63.50
N SER A 25 -30.13 4.70 64.45
CA SER A 25 -29.44 4.23 65.65
C SER A 25 -28.32 3.29 65.20
N GLY A 26 -27.08 3.62 65.53
CA GLY A 26 -26.01 2.61 65.56
C GLY A 26 -24.65 3.01 65.03
N ILE A 27 -24.06 4.13 65.48
CA ILE A 27 -22.68 4.11 65.99
C ILE A 27 -22.63 5.07 67.18
N SER A 28 -22.83 4.54 68.38
CA SER A 28 -22.47 5.24 69.61
C SER A 28 -20.95 5.19 69.71
N TRP A 29 -20.27 6.30 69.39
CA TRP A 29 -18.90 6.48 69.86
C TRP A 29 -18.99 6.65 71.36
N THR A 30 -18.81 5.57 72.12
CA THR A 30 -18.55 5.71 73.53
C THR A 30 -17.24 6.50 73.63
N ALA A 31 -17.38 7.77 74.02
CA ALA A 31 -16.26 8.59 74.43
C ALA A 31 -15.71 7.96 75.72
N ASN A 32 -14.90 6.92 75.56
CA ASN A 32 -14.04 6.43 76.62
C ASN A 32 -13.14 7.61 76.98
N ARG A 33 -13.51 8.31 78.06
CA ARG A 33 -12.65 9.29 78.73
C ARG A 33 -11.35 8.59 79.04
N LEU A 34 -10.34 8.82 78.20
CA LEU A 34 -8.96 8.53 78.55
C LEU A 34 -8.63 9.34 79.81
N PRO A 35 -7.92 8.74 80.77
CA PRO A 35 -7.54 9.42 82.00
C PRO A 35 -6.65 10.61 81.65
N ASP A 36 -7.03 11.78 82.18
CA ASP A 36 -6.50 13.13 81.93
C ASP A 36 -5.01 13.33 82.31
N ASP A 37 -4.32 12.28 82.78
CA ASP A 37 -2.99 12.37 83.39
C ASP A 37 -1.97 11.33 82.89
N MET A 38 -2.14 10.79 81.68
CA MET A 38 -1.10 9.97 81.07
C MET A 38 -0.67 10.47 79.69
N TYR A 39 0.52 11.10 79.71
CA TYR A 39 1.44 11.46 78.61
C TYR A 39 1.25 12.81 77.90
N PRO A 40 1.77 13.90 78.49
CA PRO A 40 2.02 15.16 77.77
C PRO A 40 2.91 14.98 76.52
N ALA A 41 3.84 14.01 76.57
CA ALA A 41 4.75 13.70 75.45
C ALA A 41 4.05 13.00 74.26
N SER A 42 3.03 12.16 74.50
CA SER A 42 2.29 11.50 73.42
C SER A 42 1.29 12.44 72.73
N GLY A 43 0.70 13.37 73.50
CA GLY A 43 -0.15 14.44 72.97
C GLY A 43 0.61 15.40 72.06
N LEU A 44 1.83 15.79 72.44
CA LEU A 44 2.70 16.61 71.60
C LEU A 44 3.18 15.88 70.35
N ALA A 45 3.53 14.59 70.46
CA ALA A 45 3.90 13.77 69.30
C ALA A 45 2.74 13.59 68.31
N LEU A 46 1.52 13.38 68.82
CA LEU A 46 0.31 13.28 68.00
C LEU A 46 -0.03 14.62 67.31
N ALA A 47 0.08 15.73 68.03
CA ALA A 47 -0.13 17.07 67.47
C ALA A 47 0.91 17.38 66.36
N ALA A 48 2.18 17.01 66.57
CA ALA A 48 3.24 17.16 65.57
C ALA A 48 2.99 16.29 64.34
N ALA A 49 2.60 15.01 64.53
CA ALA A 49 2.27 14.11 63.43
C ALA A 49 1.07 14.61 62.62
N TYR A 50 0.02 15.10 63.30
CA TYR A 50 -1.14 15.69 62.63
C TYR A 50 -0.77 16.94 61.82
N HIS A 51 0.09 17.80 62.37
CA HIS A 51 0.58 18.97 61.68
C HIS A 51 1.44 18.63 60.45
N ASP A 52 2.32 17.62 60.56
CA ASP A 52 3.10 17.11 59.44
C ASP A 52 2.20 16.56 58.32
N ILE A 53 1.23 15.71 58.68
CA ILE A 53 0.26 15.17 57.73
C ILE A 53 -0.50 16.29 57.01
N LYS A 54 -0.97 17.29 57.75
CA LYS A 54 -1.68 18.45 57.18
C LYS A 54 -0.80 19.23 56.20
N THR A 55 0.47 19.42 56.55
CA THR A 55 1.44 20.13 55.70
C THR A 55 1.75 19.35 54.42
N ARG A 56 1.96 18.03 54.55
CA ARG A 56 2.19 17.14 53.40
C ARG A 56 0.98 17.08 52.47
N LEU A 57 -0.23 17.03 53.03
CA LEU A 57 -1.47 17.05 52.24
C LEU A 57 -1.58 18.34 51.42
N ALA A 58 -1.34 19.50 52.04
CA ALA A 58 -1.35 20.78 51.34
C ALA A 58 -0.28 20.88 50.23
N SER A 59 0.89 20.25 50.40
CA SER A 59 1.89 20.16 49.32
C SER A 59 1.38 19.33 48.15
N LEU A 60 0.83 18.14 48.43
CA LEU A 60 0.30 17.24 47.42
C LEU A 60 -0.87 17.87 46.64
N GLU A 61 -1.74 18.63 47.31
CA GLU A 61 -2.84 19.35 46.65
C GLU A 61 -2.33 20.41 45.65
N ARG A 62 -1.26 21.13 46.01
CA ARG A 62 -0.60 22.08 45.10
C ARG A 62 0.08 21.39 43.93
N GLU A 63 0.79 20.29 44.19
CA GLU A 63 1.46 19.49 43.15
C GLU A 63 0.44 18.87 42.18
N ASN A 64 -0.66 18.32 42.69
CA ASN A 64 -1.75 17.76 41.90
C ASN A 64 -2.40 18.84 41.01
N SER A 65 -2.62 20.04 41.56
CA SER A 65 -3.11 21.18 40.79
C SER A 65 -2.12 21.61 39.69
N SER A 66 -0.81 21.56 39.97
CA SER A 66 0.24 21.83 38.97
C SER A 66 0.25 20.78 37.85
N ILE A 67 0.14 19.49 38.20
CA ILE A 67 0.05 18.39 37.24
C ILE A 67 -1.19 18.54 36.37
N LYS A 68 -2.38 18.81 36.94
CA LYS A 68 -3.62 19.07 36.19
C LYS A 68 -3.46 20.21 35.19
N ARG A 69 -2.83 21.31 35.59
CA ARG A 69 -2.54 22.45 34.69
C ARG A 69 -1.60 22.04 33.56
N LYS A 70 -0.52 21.29 33.86
CA LYS A 70 0.41 20.78 32.84
C LYS A 70 -0.28 19.82 31.88
N LEU A 71 -1.16 18.94 32.37
CA LEU A 71 -1.92 18.02 31.55
C LEU A 71 -2.82 18.78 30.56
N LYS A 72 -3.57 19.78 31.03
CA LYS A 72 -4.37 20.65 30.16
C LYS A 72 -3.53 21.39 29.12
N HIS A 73 -2.34 21.83 29.50
CA HIS A 73 -1.41 22.46 28.55
C HIS A 73 -0.92 21.47 27.48
N TYR A 74 -0.65 20.22 27.86
CA TYR A 74 -0.25 19.18 26.93
C TYR A 74 -1.39 18.71 26.03
N GLU A 75 -2.63 18.64 26.53
CA GLU A 75 -3.82 18.37 25.70
C GLU A 75 -3.95 19.39 24.55
N VAL A 76 -3.61 20.67 24.81
CA VAL A 76 -3.64 21.72 23.77
C VAL A 76 -2.44 21.62 22.82
N LYS A 77 -1.24 21.34 23.36
CA LYS A 77 -0.02 21.21 22.54
C LYS A 77 0.00 19.96 21.67
N PHE A 78 -0.61 18.89 22.17
CA PHE A 78 -0.66 17.58 21.56
C PHE A 78 -2.10 17.07 21.65
N PRO A 79 -3.01 17.60 20.80
CA PRO A 79 -4.35 17.07 20.71
C PRO A 79 -4.26 15.56 20.44
N MET A 80 -4.92 14.75 21.27
CA MET A 80 -5.00 13.31 21.01
C MET A 80 -5.65 13.11 19.65
N ILE A 81 -4.87 12.63 18.69
CA ILE A 81 -5.37 12.00 17.48
C ILE A 81 -5.88 10.62 17.90
N SER A 82 -7.19 10.52 18.20
CA SER A 82 -7.86 9.22 18.26
C SER A 82 -7.88 8.65 16.85
N GLU A 83 -6.92 7.79 16.54
CA GLU A 83 -6.81 7.06 15.28
C GLU A 83 -7.99 6.09 15.04
N PHE A 84 -8.83 5.88 16.05
CA PHE A 84 -10.15 5.28 15.91
C PHE A 84 -11.21 6.37 15.79
N GLY A 85 -11.41 6.80 14.55
CA GLY A 85 -12.65 7.34 14.00
C GLY A 85 -13.51 8.22 14.90
N GLU A 86 -13.14 9.49 15.08
CA GLU A 86 -14.12 10.58 15.02
C GLU A 86 -13.45 11.91 14.71
N GLU A 87 -13.75 12.41 13.52
CA GLU A 87 -13.32 13.64 12.87
C GLU A 87 -13.85 14.89 13.60
N ARG A 88 -13.57 15.11 14.89
CA ARG A 88 -13.99 16.36 15.58
C ARG A 88 -13.09 16.82 16.73
N ILE A 89 -11.78 16.84 16.54
CA ILE A 89 -10.96 17.87 17.20
C ILE A 89 -10.05 18.48 16.14
N LEU A 90 -10.44 19.69 15.70
CA LEU A 90 -9.67 20.53 14.80
C LEU A 90 -8.31 20.83 15.44
N CYS A 91 -7.35 19.97 15.15
CA CYS A 91 -5.94 20.23 15.33
C CYS A 91 -5.58 21.39 14.39
N CYS A 92 -5.46 22.61 14.92
CA CYS A 92 -5.05 23.80 14.16
C CYS A 92 -3.63 23.70 13.54
N SER A 93 -2.89 22.61 13.80
CA SER A 93 -1.63 22.30 13.13
C SER A 93 -1.75 21.19 12.07
N CYS A 94 -2.95 20.67 11.81
CA CYS A 94 -3.19 19.54 10.91
C CYS A 94 -3.64 19.96 9.50
N GLU A 95 -3.69 21.27 9.21
CA GLU A 95 -3.84 21.80 7.84
C GLU A 95 -2.84 21.22 6.81
N PRO A 96 -1.60 20.86 7.15
CA PRO A 96 -0.70 20.16 6.23
C PRO A 96 -1.16 18.72 5.95
N ILE A 97 -1.63 18.00 6.96
CA ILE A 97 -1.88 16.54 6.86
C ILE A 97 -3.05 16.23 5.90
N ILE A 98 -4.09 17.06 5.91
CA ILE A 98 -5.25 16.85 5.00
C ILE A 98 -4.89 17.21 3.56
N LYS A 99 -4.04 18.23 3.34
CA LYS A 99 -3.56 18.59 1.99
C LYS A 99 -2.59 17.54 1.45
N ASP A 100 -1.68 17.05 2.29
CA ASP A 100 -0.68 16.05 1.91
C ASP A 100 -1.35 14.73 1.50
N THR A 101 -2.41 14.29 2.18
CA THR A 101 -3.12 13.06 1.78
C THR A 101 -3.78 13.19 0.40
N SER A 102 -4.35 14.35 0.05
CA SER A 102 -4.94 14.59 -1.27
C SER A 102 -3.89 14.65 -2.38
N VAL A 103 -2.74 15.29 -2.12
CA VAL A 103 -1.62 15.36 -3.06
C VAL A 103 -1.03 13.98 -3.30
N ILE A 104 -0.76 13.23 -2.23
CA ILE A 104 -0.24 11.86 -2.30
C ILE A 104 -1.17 10.94 -3.10
N GLN A 105 -2.49 11.03 -2.90
CA GLN A 105 -3.45 10.26 -3.69
C GLN A 105 -3.40 10.65 -5.16
N SER A 106 -3.35 11.94 -5.48
CA SER A 106 -3.25 12.42 -6.87
C SER A 106 -1.95 11.96 -7.55
N GLU A 107 -0.82 12.03 -6.86
CA GLU A 107 0.48 11.55 -7.36
C GLU A 107 0.48 10.03 -7.55
N THR A 108 -0.12 9.29 -6.62
CA THR A 108 -0.25 7.83 -6.72
C THR A 108 -1.04 7.44 -7.97
N THR A 109 -2.18 8.10 -8.22
CA THR A 109 -2.98 7.83 -9.43
C THR A 109 -2.25 8.23 -10.72
N ASN A 110 -1.51 9.35 -10.72
CA ASN A 110 -0.73 9.80 -11.87
C ASN A 110 0.41 8.83 -12.21
N LEU A 111 1.16 8.39 -11.19
CA LEU A 111 2.23 7.41 -11.36
C LEU A 111 1.68 6.08 -11.87
N GLN A 112 0.54 5.62 -11.33
CA GLN A 112 -0.10 4.39 -11.79
C GLN A 112 -0.51 4.48 -13.27
N GLN A 113 -1.06 5.62 -13.71
CA GLN A 113 -1.37 5.85 -15.13
C GLN A 113 -0.12 5.82 -16.02
N ARG A 114 0.97 6.41 -15.54
CA ARG A 114 2.25 6.41 -16.26
C ARG A 114 2.85 5.00 -16.36
N ILE A 115 2.81 4.22 -15.28
CA ILE A 115 3.23 2.82 -15.25
C ILE A 115 2.42 2.00 -16.26
N ASN A 116 1.10 2.17 -16.28
CA ASN A 116 0.23 1.43 -17.20
C ASN A 116 0.54 1.79 -18.67
N SER A 117 0.79 3.07 -18.93
CA SER A 117 1.15 3.56 -20.28
C SER A 117 2.48 2.96 -20.75
N LEU A 118 3.51 3.02 -19.90
CA LEU A 118 4.83 2.45 -20.21
C LEU A 118 4.78 0.94 -20.38
N THR A 119 3.99 0.24 -19.57
CA THR A 119 3.78 -1.22 -19.71
C THR A 119 3.17 -1.56 -21.07
N GLN A 120 2.17 -0.79 -21.52
CA GLN A 120 1.55 -1.01 -22.83
C GLN A 120 2.52 -0.70 -23.98
N GLU A 121 3.30 0.37 -23.86
CA GLU A 121 4.30 0.74 -24.87
C GLU A 121 5.41 -0.30 -24.99
N LEU A 122 5.90 -0.82 -23.86
CA LEU A 122 6.87 -1.90 -23.80
C LEU A 122 6.36 -3.16 -24.49
N GLN A 123 5.10 -3.55 -24.24
CA GLN A 123 4.49 -4.72 -24.88
C GLN A 123 4.37 -4.53 -26.40
N LYS A 124 3.91 -3.35 -26.85
CA LYS A 124 3.87 -3.02 -28.28
C LYS A 124 5.26 -3.01 -28.92
N SER A 125 6.27 -2.55 -28.20
CA SER A 125 7.66 -2.55 -28.68
C SER A 125 8.17 -3.98 -28.85
N LYS A 126 7.90 -4.86 -27.89
CA LYS A 126 8.28 -6.27 -27.94
C LYS A 126 7.66 -7.00 -29.14
N GLU A 127 6.38 -6.75 -29.43
CA GLU A 127 5.71 -7.32 -30.62
C GLU A 127 6.32 -6.81 -31.94
N ARG A 128 6.76 -5.54 -31.98
CA ARG A 128 7.48 -5.01 -33.15
C ARG A 128 8.86 -5.62 -33.31
N GLU A 129 9.57 -5.83 -32.20
CA GLU A 129 10.87 -6.48 -32.17
C GLU A 129 10.78 -7.92 -32.69
N GLU A 130 9.80 -8.70 -32.24
CA GLU A 130 9.54 -10.06 -32.73
C GLU A 130 9.30 -10.08 -34.26
N ARG A 131 8.50 -9.13 -34.77
CA ARG A 131 8.29 -8.99 -36.22
C ARG A 131 9.56 -8.64 -36.98
N LEU A 132 10.44 -7.83 -36.41
CA LEU A 132 11.71 -7.49 -37.03
C LEU A 132 12.63 -8.72 -37.10
N GLU A 133 12.61 -9.55 -36.06
CA GLU A 133 13.34 -10.83 -36.03
C GLU A 133 12.89 -11.75 -37.17
N GLU A 134 11.57 -11.86 -37.41
CA GLU A 134 11.01 -12.62 -38.53
C GLU A 134 11.49 -12.08 -39.90
N VAL A 135 11.53 -10.75 -40.06
CA VAL A 135 11.99 -10.12 -41.31
C VAL A 135 13.49 -10.34 -41.53
N ILE A 136 14.30 -10.23 -40.47
CA ILE A 136 15.74 -10.52 -40.52
C ILE A 136 15.96 -11.97 -40.91
N GLN A 137 15.26 -12.91 -40.27
CA GLN A 137 15.37 -14.34 -40.58
C GLN A 137 14.96 -14.64 -42.03
N ALA A 138 13.90 -14.01 -42.53
CA ALA A 138 13.49 -14.14 -43.93
C ALA A 138 14.58 -13.60 -44.89
N TYR A 139 15.19 -12.47 -44.55
CA TYR A 139 16.29 -11.89 -45.33
C TYR A 139 17.52 -12.80 -45.35
N GLU A 140 17.92 -13.34 -44.20
CA GLU A 140 19.03 -14.29 -44.08
C GLU A 140 18.78 -15.56 -44.89
N LYS A 141 17.56 -16.10 -44.83
CA LYS A 141 17.15 -17.28 -45.61
C LYS A 141 17.31 -17.03 -47.11
N ILE A 142 16.79 -15.90 -47.61
CA ILE A 142 16.92 -15.53 -49.03
C ILE A 142 18.40 -15.34 -49.40
N HIS A 143 19.18 -14.70 -48.52
CA HIS A 143 20.60 -14.49 -48.74
C HIS A 143 21.38 -15.81 -48.80
N LEU A 144 21.10 -16.76 -47.91
CA LEU A 144 21.70 -18.10 -47.89
C LEU A 144 21.31 -18.95 -49.11
N GLU A 145 20.04 -18.88 -49.55
CA GLU A 145 19.56 -19.56 -50.76
C GLU A 145 20.25 -18.99 -52.01
N LYS A 146 20.53 -17.69 -52.03
CA LYS A 146 21.23 -17.00 -53.12
C LYS A 146 22.76 -17.17 -53.06
N SER A 147 23.33 -17.36 -51.87
CA SER A 147 24.76 -17.56 -51.65
C SER A 147 25.18 -19.03 -51.67
N ASN A 148 24.26 -19.99 -51.79
CA ASN A 148 24.60 -21.39 -51.98
C ASN A 148 24.97 -21.62 -53.46
N PRO A 149 26.26 -21.63 -53.83
CA PRO A 149 26.68 -21.71 -55.23
C PRO A 149 26.36 -23.06 -55.86
N VAL A 150 25.89 -24.04 -55.06
CA VAL A 150 25.51 -25.38 -55.50
C VAL A 150 24.09 -25.40 -56.07
N SER A 151 23.19 -24.50 -55.67
CA SER A 151 21.80 -24.50 -56.17
C SER A 151 21.67 -23.72 -57.49
N GLY A 152 22.26 -22.51 -57.56
CA GLY A 152 22.24 -21.68 -58.76
C GLY A 152 22.97 -22.31 -59.95
N ARG A 153 24.17 -22.86 -59.74
CA ARG A 153 24.91 -23.57 -60.82
C ARG A 153 24.18 -24.80 -61.34
N LYS A 154 23.51 -25.56 -60.45
CA LYS A 154 22.72 -26.74 -60.86
C LYS A 154 21.49 -26.35 -61.67
N GLN A 155 20.83 -25.25 -61.32
CA GLN A 155 19.69 -24.74 -62.09
C GLN A 155 20.11 -24.20 -63.46
N ASP A 156 21.22 -23.47 -63.54
CA ASP A 156 21.73 -22.94 -64.81
C ASP A 156 22.25 -24.07 -65.73
N GLU A 157 22.95 -25.07 -65.20
CA GLU A 157 23.38 -26.26 -65.96
C GLU A 157 22.20 -27.07 -66.51
N LEU A 158 21.14 -27.27 -65.70
CA LEU A 158 19.93 -27.97 -66.14
C LEU A 158 19.17 -27.21 -67.23
N LEU A 159 19.07 -25.88 -67.12
CA LEU A 159 18.45 -25.05 -68.15
C LEU A 159 19.26 -25.08 -69.45
N HIS A 160 20.59 -24.98 -69.36
CA HIS A 160 21.47 -24.99 -70.53
C HIS A 160 21.50 -26.37 -71.22
N ALA A 161 21.46 -27.46 -70.47
CA ALA A 161 21.35 -28.82 -71.00
C ALA A 161 20.03 -29.03 -71.76
N ASN A 162 18.90 -28.58 -71.19
CA ASN A 162 17.56 -28.72 -71.78
C ASN A 162 17.44 -27.90 -73.09
N ILE A 163 18.01 -26.69 -73.14
CA ILE A 163 18.05 -25.87 -74.36
C ILE A 163 18.86 -26.56 -75.46
N ASN A 164 20.02 -27.12 -75.13
CA ASN A 164 20.86 -27.83 -76.09
C ASN A 164 20.18 -29.10 -76.63
N GLU A 165 19.53 -29.88 -75.76
CA GLU A 165 18.78 -31.07 -76.16
C GLU A 165 17.63 -30.70 -77.12
N LYS A 166 16.85 -29.66 -76.79
CA LYS A 166 15.80 -29.14 -77.69
C LYS A 166 16.36 -28.66 -79.03
N LYS A 167 17.53 -28.02 -79.04
CA LYS A 167 18.19 -27.54 -80.26
C LYS A 167 18.67 -28.69 -81.14
N ILE A 168 19.21 -29.76 -80.54
CA ILE A 168 19.60 -30.99 -81.27
C ILE A 168 18.37 -31.64 -81.88
N ILE A 169 17.30 -31.83 -81.11
CA ILE A 169 16.04 -32.43 -81.62
C ILE A 169 15.47 -31.60 -82.79
N PHE A 170 15.47 -30.27 -82.67
CA PHE A 170 15.01 -29.39 -83.74
C PHE A 170 15.86 -29.51 -85.00
N THR A 171 17.19 -29.56 -84.84
CA THR A 171 18.14 -29.68 -85.96
C THR A 171 17.98 -31.02 -86.69
N VAL A 172 17.87 -32.13 -85.95
CA VAL A 172 17.63 -33.46 -86.53
C VAL A 172 16.28 -33.50 -87.26
N LYS A 173 15.22 -32.92 -86.69
CA LYS A 173 13.92 -32.82 -87.36
C LYS A 173 14.00 -32.02 -88.66
N LEU A 174 14.73 -30.92 -88.66
CA LEU A 174 14.91 -30.08 -89.86
C LEU A 174 15.67 -30.85 -90.96
N LEU A 175 16.76 -31.54 -90.59
CA LEU A 175 17.54 -32.37 -91.51
C LEU A 175 16.70 -33.48 -92.13
N MET A 176 15.94 -34.22 -91.30
CA MET A 176 15.05 -35.28 -91.76
C MET A 176 13.96 -34.72 -92.69
N SER A 177 13.41 -33.55 -92.39
CA SER A 177 12.44 -32.88 -93.27
C SER A 177 13.07 -32.52 -94.61
N THR A 178 14.25 -31.88 -94.61
CA THR A 178 14.94 -31.50 -95.86
C THR A 178 15.33 -32.71 -96.70
N PHE A 179 15.77 -33.80 -96.06
CA PHE A 179 16.12 -35.04 -96.75
C PHE A 179 14.88 -35.72 -97.36
N SER A 180 13.76 -35.73 -96.63
CA SER A 180 12.48 -36.23 -97.15
C SER A 180 11.96 -35.40 -98.33
N THR A 181 12.12 -34.07 -98.30
CA THR A 181 11.75 -33.20 -99.43
C THR A 181 12.67 -33.41 -100.63
N PHE A 182 13.96 -33.64 -100.41
CA PHE A 182 14.93 -33.93 -101.49
C PHE A 182 14.64 -35.28 -102.16
N LEU A 183 14.40 -36.33 -101.38
CA LEU A 183 14.04 -37.65 -101.92
C LEU A 183 12.66 -37.68 -102.57
N GLY A 184 11.70 -36.90 -102.09
CA GLY A 184 10.36 -36.81 -102.70
C GLY A 184 10.30 -36.04 -104.03
N ASN A 185 11.38 -35.32 -104.39
CA ASN A 185 11.52 -34.59 -105.65
C ASN A 185 12.45 -35.30 -106.66
N LEU A 186 12.89 -36.53 -106.37
CA LEU A 186 13.63 -37.42 -107.28
C LEU A 186 12.68 -38.47 -107.88
#